data_AF-A0AAV9Q3T1-F1
#
_entry.id   AF-A0AAV9Q3T1-F1
#
_cell.length_a   1.000
_cell.length_b   1.000
_cell.length_c   1.000
_cell.angle_alpha   90.00
_cell.angle_beta   90.00
_cell.angle_gamma   90.00
#
_symmetry.space_group_name_H-M   'P 1'
#
loop_
_entity.id
_entity.type
_entity.pdbx_description
1 polymer ?
#
loop_
_entity_poly.entity_id
_entity_poly.type
_entity_poly.pdbx_seq_one_letter_code
_entity_poly.pdbx_strand_id
1 'polypeptide(L)'
;MPREKYAKLTLLDKLHRRQKDAIRKEREWSEKRAHNMTVKSDIQTPAQAPPPPSPSPSTIMSQLAVVSHLPFQISRTKSANLPVYESTKAGGSKHITTIQKITGDLNELADRVRKALGMQQQITDVRGRRKETIAINWTTRHVVVRGWRGPEIKKWAELNGF
;
A
#
# COMPACT_ATOMS: atom_id res chain seq x y z
N MET A 1 20.12 51.51 -10.73
CA MET A 1 20.93 50.29 -10.49
C MET A 1 20.08 49.07 -10.83
N PRO A 2 20.36 48.34 -11.93
CA PRO A 2 19.54 47.20 -12.32
C PRO A 2 19.80 46.01 -11.39
N ARG A 3 18.71 45.36 -10.98
CA ARG A 3 18.63 44.26 -10.01
C ARG A 3 19.41 43.03 -10.49
N GLU A 4 20.41 42.59 -9.73
CA GLU A 4 20.94 41.21 -9.77
C GLU A 4 19.88 40.24 -9.24
N LYS A 5 18.88 39.96 -10.07
CA LYS A 5 17.65 39.25 -9.71
C LYS A 5 17.71 37.75 -9.99
N TYR A 6 18.91 37.16 -10.00
CA TYR A 6 19.08 35.72 -10.18
C TYR A 6 20.07 35.19 -9.12
N ALA A 7 19.53 34.76 -7.99
CA ALA A 7 20.24 33.82 -7.14
C ALA A 7 20.51 32.57 -7.99
N LYS A 8 21.74 32.41 -8.48
CA LYS A 8 22.17 31.26 -9.27
C LYS A 8 21.91 30.02 -8.41
N LEU A 9 20.94 29.19 -8.79
CA LEU A 9 20.61 27.97 -8.03
C LEU A 9 21.89 27.19 -7.76
N THR A 10 22.17 26.95 -6.49
CA THR A 10 23.38 26.24 -6.08
C THR A 10 23.29 24.78 -6.53
N LEU A 11 24.43 24.10 -6.63
CA LEU A 11 24.47 22.66 -6.90
C LEU A 11 23.63 21.89 -5.86
N LEU A 12 23.65 22.36 -4.61
CA LEU A 12 22.89 21.79 -3.50
C LEU A 12 21.37 21.92 -3.69
N ASP A 13 20.88 23.07 -4.18
CA ASP A 13 19.46 23.26 -4.50
C ASP A 13 18.97 22.31 -5.60
N LYS A 14 19.80 22.12 -6.63
CA LYS A 14 19.51 21.16 -7.72
C LYS A 14 19.44 19.72 -7.18
N LEU A 15 20.32 19.36 -6.25
CA LEU A 15 20.31 18.05 -5.60
C LEU A 15 19.03 17.83 -4.79
N HIS A 16 18.66 18.78 -3.93
CA HIS A 16 17.42 18.69 -3.13
C HIS A 16 16.18 18.60 -4.01
N ARG A 17 16.13 19.36 -5.11
CA ARG A 17 15.02 19.30 -6.06
C ARG A 17 14.92 17.92 -6.72
N ARG A 18 16.05 17.39 -7.20
CA ARG A 18 16.12 16.03 -7.79
C ARG A 18 15.68 14.96 -6.79
N GLN A 19 16.04 15.08 -5.51
CA GLN A 19 15.60 14.17 -4.46
C GLN A 19 14.08 14.23 -4.26
N LYS A 20 13.50 15.44 -4.17
CA LYS A 20 12.05 15.63 -4.05
C LYS A 20 11.29 15.07 -5.26
N ASP A 21 11.80 15.32 -6.47
CA ASP A 21 11.20 14.82 -7.71
C ASP A 21 11.26 13.28 -7.77
N ALA A 22 12.36 12.67 -7.31
CA ALA A 22 12.47 11.22 -7.21
C ALA A 22 11.43 10.62 -6.23
N ILE A 23 11.26 11.24 -5.05
CA ILE A 23 10.25 10.82 -4.06
C ILE A 23 8.84 10.95 -4.64
N ARG A 24 8.55 12.06 -5.32
CA ARG A 24 7.25 12.29 -5.97
C ARG A 24 6.96 11.21 -7.01
N LYS A 25 7.94 10.93 -7.88
CA LYS A 25 7.84 9.90 -8.90
C LYS A 25 7.64 8.51 -8.30
N GLU A 26 8.30 8.19 -7.19
CA GLU A 26 8.11 6.92 -6.50
C GLU A 26 6.67 6.76 -5.97
N ARG A 27 6.09 7.83 -5.41
CA ARG A 27 4.68 7.84 -4.97
C ARG A 27 3.71 7.67 -6.14
N GLU A 28 3.90 8.45 -7.22
CA GLU A 28 3.08 8.33 -8.43
C GLU A 28 3.15 6.92 -9.02
N TRP A 29 4.31 6.28 -8.96
CA TRP A 29 4.45 4.88 -9.37
C TRP A 29 3.70 3.92 -8.46
N SER A 30 3.62 4.19 -7.15
CA SER A 30 2.80 3.38 -6.24
C SER A 30 1.31 3.51 -6.57
N GLU A 31 0.84 4.73 -6.81
CA GLU A 31 -0.55 4.98 -7.23
C GLU A 31 -0.87 4.27 -8.55
N LYS A 32 0.02 4.35 -9.55
CA LYS A 32 -0.12 3.63 -10.82
C LYS A 32 -0.20 2.12 -10.63
N ARG A 33 0.62 1.55 -9.73
CA ARG A 33 0.56 0.11 -9.41
C ARG A 33 -0.76 -0.26 -8.73
N ALA A 34 -1.25 0.56 -7.81
CA ALA A 34 -2.55 0.35 -7.16
C ALA A 34 -3.71 0.41 -8.17
N HIS A 35 -3.69 1.39 -9.08
CA HIS A 35 -4.67 1.49 -10.16
C HIS A 35 -4.65 0.24 -11.04
N ASN A 36 -3.47 -0.22 -11.43
CA ASN A 36 -3.32 -1.44 -12.24
C ASN A 36 -3.86 -2.70 -11.53
N MET A 37 -3.84 -2.73 -10.20
CA MET A 37 -4.42 -3.83 -9.42
C MET A 37 -5.96 -3.84 -9.46
N THR A 38 -6.59 -2.67 -9.58
CA THR A 38 -8.04 -2.53 -9.75
C THR A 38 -8.48 -2.99 -11.14
N VAL A 39 -7.78 -2.55 -12.18
CA VAL A 39 -8.12 -2.90 -13.57
C VAL A 39 -8.02 -4.41 -13.82
N LYS A 40 -7.04 -5.08 -13.21
CA LYS A 40 -6.89 -6.54 -13.34
C LYS A 40 -8.03 -7.33 -12.69
N SER A 41 -8.64 -6.83 -11.63
CA SER A 41 -9.80 -7.50 -11.00
C SER A 41 -11.07 -7.35 -11.85
N ASP A 42 -11.31 -6.19 -12.47
CA ASP A 42 -12.51 -5.98 -13.30
C ASP A 42 -12.51 -6.82 -14.59
N ILE A 43 -11.33 -7.09 -15.18
CA ILE A 43 -11.20 -7.85 -16.44
C ILE A 43 -11.48 -9.37 -16.26
N GLN A 44 -11.66 -9.86 -15.02
CA GLN A 44 -12.07 -11.25 -14.75
C GLN A 44 -13.61 -11.44 -14.65
N THR A 45 -14.39 -10.60 -15.33
CA THR A 45 -15.82 -10.86 -15.54
C THR A 45 -16.02 -11.52 -16.91
N PRO A 46 -16.24 -12.85 -17.01
CA PRO A 46 -16.74 -13.42 -18.25
C PRO A 46 -18.18 -12.96 -18.47
N ALA A 47 -18.41 -12.15 -19.52
CA ALA A 47 -19.73 -11.73 -19.96
C ALA A 47 -20.37 -12.79 -20.88
N GLN A 48 -21.44 -13.46 -20.42
CA GLN A 48 -22.57 -14.09 -21.16
C GLN A 48 -23.39 -14.94 -20.15
N ALA A 49 -24.72 -14.90 -19.95
CA ALA A 49 -25.91 -14.33 -20.64
C ALA A 49 -27.14 -14.32 -19.65
N PRO A 50 -28.41 -14.17 -20.12
CA PRO A 50 -29.36 -13.03 -20.04
C PRO A 50 -30.23 -12.88 -18.74
N PRO A 51 -31.01 -11.79 -18.53
CA PRO A 51 -31.96 -11.60 -17.40
C PRO A 51 -33.30 -12.34 -17.67
N PRO A 52 -34.25 -12.64 -16.73
CA PRO A 52 -34.76 -11.85 -15.55
C PRO A 52 -35.26 -12.75 -14.36
N PRO A 53 -36.22 -12.41 -13.42
CA PRO A 53 -36.77 -11.14 -12.92
C PRO A 53 -36.72 -10.94 -11.37
N SER A 54 -36.84 -9.66 -10.96
CA SER A 54 -37.37 -9.12 -9.67
C SER A 54 -36.75 -9.53 -8.32
N PRO A 55 -35.96 -8.66 -7.65
CA PRO A 55 -35.60 -8.87 -6.25
C PRO A 55 -36.64 -8.26 -5.29
N SER A 56 -37.25 -9.11 -4.47
CA SER A 56 -38.03 -8.73 -3.28
C SER A 56 -37.15 -7.96 -2.27
N PRO A 57 -37.69 -6.98 -1.52
CA PRO A 57 -36.91 -6.03 -0.71
C PRO A 57 -36.25 -6.62 0.55
N SER A 58 -36.33 -7.92 0.79
CA SER A 58 -35.91 -8.54 2.06
C SER A 58 -34.50 -9.15 2.08
N THR A 59 -33.77 -9.13 0.96
CA THR A 59 -32.47 -9.85 0.81
C THR A 59 -31.25 -8.91 0.82
N ILE A 60 -31.41 -7.63 1.12
CA ILE A 60 -30.33 -6.64 0.98
C ILE A 60 -29.33 -6.69 2.17
N MET A 61 -29.67 -7.34 3.29
CA MET A 61 -28.82 -7.32 4.49
C MET A 61 -27.87 -8.53 4.65
N SER A 62 -27.96 -9.57 3.81
CA SER A 62 -27.14 -10.80 3.96
C SER A 62 -25.87 -10.85 3.11
N GLN A 63 -25.51 -9.80 2.37
CA GLN A 63 -24.28 -9.77 1.57
C GLN A 63 -23.02 -9.32 2.33
N LEU A 64 -23.13 -9.02 3.64
CA LEU A 64 -22.08 -8.30 4.38
C LEU A 64 -21.24 -9.12 5.36
N ALA A 65 -21.36 -10.44 5.38
CA ALA A 65 -20.54 -11.26 6.27
C ALA A 65 -20.13 -12.58 5.63
N VAL A 66 -19.39 -12.52 4.52
CA VAL A 66 -18.41 -13.59 4.27
C VAL A 66 -17.34 -13.39 5.34
N VAL A 67 -17.52 -14.03 6.50
CA VAL A 67 -16.47 -14.13 7.52
C VAL A 67 -15.33 -14.85 6.84
N SER A 68 -14.38 -14.09 6.29
CA SER A 68 -13.22 -14.64 5.64
C SER A 68 -12.48 -15.42 6.73
N HIS A 69 -12.42 -16.74 6.61
CA HIS A 69 -11.73 -17.64 7.55
C HIS A 69 -10.21 -17.53 7.40
N LEU A 70 -9.71 -16.35 7.04
CA LEU A 70 -8.28 -16.10 7.05
C LEU A 70 -7.78 -16.18 8.51
N PRO A 71 -6.59 -16.74 8.73
CA PRO A 71 -5.99 -16.81 10.06
C PRO A 71 -5.50 -15.44 10.55
N PHE A 72 -5.73 -14.38 9.78
CA PHE A 72 -5.49 -13.01 10.15
C PHE A 72 -6.63 -12.11 9.68
N GLN A 73 -6.82 -10.99 10.38
CA GLN A 73 -7.80 -9.97 10.05
C GLN A 73 -7.20 -8.57 10.26
N ILE A 74 -7.53 -7.65 9.38
CA ILE A 74 -7.20 -6.23 9.52
C ILE A 74 -8.46 -5.50 9.96
N SER A 75 -8.45 -4.91 11.16
CA SER A 75 -9.60 -4.16 11.67
C SER A 75 -9.57 -2.71 11.23
N ARG A 76 -10.70 -2.19 10.73
CA ARG A 76 -10.81 -0.78 10.36
C ARG A 76 -10.67 0.16 11.55
N THR A 77 -10.29 1.40 11.27
CA THR A 77 -10.23 2.49 12.27
C THR A 77 -11.63 2.91 12.71
N LYS A 78 -11.73 3.73 13.77
CA LYS A 78 -13.02 4.25 14.25
C LYS A 78 -13.79 5.02 13.15
N SER A 79 -13.05 5.63 12.22
CA SER A 79 -13.59 6.33 11.06
C SER A 79 -13.82 5.41 9.84
N ALA A 80 -13.88 4.08 10.04
CA ALA A 80 -14.07 3.07 9.00
C ALA A 80 -13.01 3.07 7.87
N ASN A 81 -11.84 3.66 8.11
CA ASN A 81 -10.71 3.66 7.17
C ASN A 81 -9.74 2.51 7.45
N LEU A 82 -9.04 2.03 6.41
CA LEU A 82 -7.98 1.02 6.52
C LEU A 82 -6.77 1.57 7.32
N PRO A 83 -6.23 0.80 8.28
CA PRO A 83 -5.13 1.22 9.16
C PRO A 83 -3.75 1.09 8.49
N VAL A 84 -3.59 1.69 7.30
CA VAL A 84 -2.36 1.68 6.51
C VAL A 84 -1.76 3.08 6.50
N TYR A 85 -0.58 3.23 7.10
CA TYR A 85 0.07 4.53 7.30
C TYR A 85 1.45 4.54 6.67
N GLU A 86 1.78 5.63 5.99
CA GLU A 86 3.12 5.83 5.43
C GLU A 86 3.93 6.77 6.33
N SER A 87 5.22 6.51 6.46
CA SER A 87 6.13 7.29 7.28
C SER A 87 7.52 7.34 6.66
N THR A 88 8.26 8.39 6.97
CA THR A 88 9.67 8.52 6.61
C THR A 88 10.54 8.55 7.85
N LYS A 89 11.68 7.87 7.80
CA LYS A 89 12.73 7.87 8.84
C LYS A 89 14.05 8.33 8.24
N ALA A 90 15.07 8.50 9.10
CA ALA A 90 16.43 8.87 8.69
C ALA A 90 16.49 10.14 7.81
N GLY A 91 15.86 11.23 8.28
CA GLY A 91 15.87 12.51 7.57
C GLY A 91 15.09 12.53 6.25
N GLY A 92 14.22 11.54 6.01
CA GLY A 92 13.41 11.47 4.80
C GLY A 92 13.80 10.35 3.84
N SER A 93 15.02 9.79 3.95
CA SER A 93 15.50 8.79 2.98
C SER A 93 14.90 7.40 3.17
N LYS A 94 14.44 7.04 4.38
CA LYS A 94 13.90 5.71 4.66
C LYS A 94 12.38 5.74 4.67
N HIS A 95 11.78 5.33 3.56
CA HIS A 95 10.32 5.25 3.40
C HIS A 95 9.77 3.92 3.91
N ILE A 96 8.68 3.97 4.67
CA ILE A 96 8.09 2.82 5.34
C ILE A 96 6.57 2.94 5.31
N THR A 97 5.89 1.86 4.94
CA THR A 97 4.45 1.72 5.08
C THR A 97 4.13 0.72 6.18
N THR A 98 3.33 1.11 7.17
CA THR A 98 2.97 0.29 8.32
C THR A 98 1.49 -0.08 8.27
N ILE A 99 1.20 -1.37 8.43
CA ILE A 99 -0.16 -1.91 8.60
C ILE A 99 -0.38 -2.15 10.10
N GLN A 100 -1.45 -1.60 10.65
CA GLN A 100 -1.80 -1.70 12.07
C GLN A 100 -3.14 -2.43 12.26
N LYS A 101 -3.53 -2.61 13.54
CA LYS A 101 -4.81 -3.22 13.96
C LYS A 101 -5.02 -4.62 13.34
N ILE A 102 -3.97 -5.42 13.40
CA ILE A 102 -3.96 -6.78 12.88
C ILE A 102 -4.25 -7.75 14.02
N THR A 103 -5.17 -8.67 13.77
CA THR A 103 -5.48 -9.80 14.65
C THR A 103 -5.08 -11.10 13.94
N GLY A 104 -4.60 -12.10 14.69
CA GLY A 104 -4.23 -13.41 14.14
C GLY A 104 -2.74 -13.53 13.76
N ASP A 105 -2.47 -14.32 12.72
CA ASP A 105 -1.11 -14.65 12.27
C ASP A 105 -0.49 -13.56 11.38
N LEU A 106 0.59 -12.96 11.89
CA LEU A 106 1.33 -11.89 11.23
C LEU A 106 2.21 -12.42 10.09
N ASN A 107 2.69 -13.66 10.18
CA ASN A 107 3.55 -14.24 9.16
C ASN A 107 2.77 -14.48 7.86
N GLU A 108 1.57 -15.06 7.96
CA GLU A 108 0.74 -15.27 6.78
C GLU A 108 0.30 -13.94 6.14
N LEU A 109 -0.05 -12.94 6.95
CA LEU A 109 -0.35 -11.61 6.44
C LEU A 109 0.84 -11.02 5.65
N ALA A 110 2.04 -11.08 6.23
CA ALA A 110 3.25 -10.58 5.59
C ALA A 110 3.52 -11.32 4.27
N ASP A 111 3.33 -12.64 4.25
CA ASP A 111 3.51 -13.45 3.05
C ASP A 111 2.48 -13.16 1.97
N ARG A 112 1.20 -12.99 2.32
CA ARG A 112 0.15 -12.62 1.36
C ARG A 112 0.39 -11.23 0.78
N VAL A 113 0.74 -10.25 1.61
CA VAL A 113 1.08 -8.89 1.15
C VAL A 113 2.30 -8.92 0.23
N ARG A 114 3.36 -9.67 0.58
CA ARG A 114 4.55 -9.83 -0.27
C ARG A 114 4.20 -10.39 -1.63
N LYS A 115 3.41 -11.48 -1.67
CA LYS A 115 2.98 -12.16 -2.91
C LYS A 115 2.12 -11.24 -3.76
N ALA A 116 1.15 -10.56 -3.15
CA ALA A 116 0.24 -9.66 -3.85
C ALA A 116 0.96 -8.48 -4.52
N LEU A 117 1.96 -7.91 -3.85
CA LEU A 117 2.74 -6.79 -4.38
C LEU A 117 3.89 -7.26 -5.30
N GLY A 118 4.12 -8.57 -5.46
CA GLY A 118 5.21 -9.12 -6.27
C GLY A 118 6.60 -8.73 -5.77
N MET A 119 6.77 -8.55 -4.46
CA MET A 119 8.02 -8.09 -3.87
C MET A 119 8.98 -9.25 -3.58
N GLN A 120 10.28 -8.99 -3.72
CA GLN A 120 11.32 -9.89 -3.27
C GLN A 120 11.31 -10.00 -1.74
N GLN A 121 11.72 -11.15 -1.18
CA GLN A 121 11.78 -11.34 0.28
C GLN A 121 12.76 -10.37 0.96
N GLN A 122 13.88 -10.11 0.28
CA GLN A 122 14.94 -9.27 0.79
C GLN A 122 15.38 -8.26 -0.27
N ILE A 123 15.74 -7.07 0.20
CA ILE A 123 16.32 -5.99 -0.58
C ILE A 123 17.76 -5.79 -0.10
N THR A 124 18.67 -5.66 -1.06
CA THR A 124 20.06 -5.29 -0.81
C THR A 124 20.18 -3.77 -0.71
N ASP A 125 20.71 -3.29 0.41
CA ASP A 125 20.99 -1.87 0.62
C ASP A 125 22.18 -1.41 -0.23
N VAL A 126 22.37 -0.09 -0.38
CA VAL A 126 23.52 0.53 -1.08
C VAL A 126 24.85 0.03 -0.51
N ARG A 127 24.87 -0.33 0.78
CA ARG A 127 26.04 -0.88 1.49
C ARG A 127 26.17 -2.41 1.36
N GLY A 128 25.45 -3.05 0.44
CA GLY A 128 25.48 -4.51 0.21
C GLY A 128 24.78 -5.36 1.27
N ARG A 129 24.13 -4.76 2.28
CA ARG A 129 23.46 -5.51 3.34
C ARG A 129 22.09 -6.00 2.91
N ARG A 130 21.84 -7.31 3.03
CA ARG A 130 20.52 -7.91 2.82
C ARG A 130 19.60 -7.56 3.97
N LYS A 131 18.40 -7.11 3.66
CA LYS A 131 17.39 -6.72 4.64
C LYS A 131 16.02 -7.18 4.17
N GLU A 132 15.16 -7.58 5.09
CA GLU A 132 13.80 -7.98 4.74
C GLU A 132 13.01 -6.80 4.17
N THR A 133 12.23 -7.11 3.13
CA THR A 133 11.33 -6.15 2.48
C THR A 133 10.12 -5.85 3.38
N ILE A 134 9.63 -6.88 4.06
CA ILE A 134 8.56 -6.80 5.05
C ILE A 134 9.11 -7.32 6.36
N ALA A 135 9.04 -6.50 7.40
CA ALA A 135 9.46 -6.85 8.74
C ALA A 135 8.24 -6.83 9.67
N ILE A 136 8.23 -7.70 10.67
CA ILE A 136 7.16 -7.78 11.67
C ILE A 136 7.66 -7.13 12.95
N ASN A 137 6.90 -6.18 13.48
CA ASN A 137 7.11 -5.68 14.84
C ASN A 137 6.27 -6.51 15.80
N TRP A 138 6.89 -7.50 16.44
CA TRP A 138 6.23 -8.43 17.36
C TRP A 138 5.63 -7.75 18.60
N THR A 139 6.25 -6.69 19.10
CA THR A 139 5.77 -5.95 20.29
C THR A 139 4.45 -5.23 20.02
N THR A 140 4.32 -4.59 18.86
CA THR A 140 3.09 -3.84 18.49
C THR A 140 2.16 -4.62 17.57
N ARG A 141 2.57 -5.81 17.13
CA ARG A 141 1.91 -6.64 16.11
C ARG A 141 1.61 -5.87 14.82
N HIS A 142 2.54 -5.01 14.41
CA HIS A 142 2.45 -4.26 13.17
C HIS A 142 3.29 -4.92 12.07
N VAL A 143 2.77 -4.90 10.84
CA VAL A 143 3.52 -5.32 9.66
C VAL A 143 4.12 -4.08 9.00
N VAL A 144 5.44 -4.08 8.81
CA VAL A 144 6.22 -2.95 8.35
C VAL A 144 6.81 -3.26 6.97
N VAL A 145 6.27 -2.62 5.95
CA VAL A 145 6.71 -2.75 4.55
C VAL A 145 7.65 -1.62 4.18
N ARG A 146 8.73 -1.91 3.47
CA ARG A 146 9.66 -0.89 2.97
C ARG A 146 9.17 -0.22 1.70
N GLY A 147 9.45 1.08 1.60
CA GLY A 147 9.09 1.91 0.45
C GLY A 147 7.71 2.56 0.58
N TRP A 148 7.39 3.40 -0.40
CA TRP A 148 6.06 3.97 -0.59
C TRP A 148 5.15 2.93 -1.25
N ARG A 149 4.31 2.29 -0.43
CA ARG A 149 3.41 1.20 -0.84
C ARG A 149 1.99 1.35 -0.28
N GLY A 150 1.67 2.50 0.32
CA GLY A 150 0.37 2.75 0.95
C GLY A 150 -0.81 2.55 0.01
N PRO A 151 -0.83 3.17 -1.19
CA PRO A 151 -1.92 2.99 -2.15
C PRO A 151 -2.12 1.52 -2.56
N GLU A 152 -1.03 0.80 -2.83
CA GLU A 152 -1.05 -0.61 -3.23
C GLU A 152 -1.64 -1.50 -2.14
N ILE A 153 -1.17 -1.32 -0.89
CA ILE A 153 -1.62 -2.12 0.25
C ILE A 153 -3.08 -1.81 0.59
N LYS A 154 -3.50 -0.55 0.51
CA LYS A 154 -4.91 -0.18 0.71
C LYS A 154 -5.79 -0.86 -0.32
N LYS A 155 -5.44 -0.76 -1.60
CA LYS A 155 -6.23 -1.39 -2.67
C LYS A 155 -6.28 -2.91 -2.50
N TRP A 156 -5.17 -3.53 -2.12
CA TRP A 156 -5.12 -4.96 -1.83
C TRP A 156 -6.06 -5.33 -0.69
N ALA A 157 -6.03 -4.58 0.40
CA ALA A 157 -6.88 -4.87 1.55
C ALA A 157 -8.37 -4.71 1.21
N GLU A 158 -8.74 -3.69 0.45
CA GLU A 158 -10.11 -3.51 -0.07
C GLU A 158 -10.56 -4.72 -0.91
N LEU A 159 -9.73 -5.17 -1.85
CA LEU A 159 -10.05 -6.31 -2.72
C LEU A 159 -10.20 -7.63 -1.95
N ASN A 160 -9.54 -7.78 -0.81
CA ASN A 160 -9.66 -8.96 0.06
C ASN A 160 -10.80 -8.82 1.09
N GLY A 161 -11.54 -7.70 1.10
CA GLY A 161 -12.70 -7.50 1.97
C GLY A 161 -12.37 -7.04 3.39
N PHE A 162 -11.23 -6.38 3.60
CA PHE A 162 -10.84 -5.79 4.90
C PHE A 162 -11.31 -4.34 5.08
#